data_AF-A0A6G7VL02-F1
#
_entry.id   AF-A0A6G7VL02-F1
#
_cell.length_a   1.000
_cell.length_b   1.000
_cell.length_c   1.000
_cell.angle_alpha   90.00
_cell.angle_beta   90.00
_cell.angle_gamma   90.00
#
_symmetry.space_group_name_H-M   'P 1'
#
loop_
_entity.id
_entity.type
_entity.pdbx_description
1 polymer ?
#
loop_
_entity_poly.entity_id
_entity_poly.type
_entity_poly.pdbx_seq_one_letter_code
_entity_poly.pdbx_strand_id
1 'polypeptide(L)'
;MTDMYKDTSSGSANDTANEAKTEVKDAARDVAGSAREVAQDAANAVRDEAQSHAETAKGNVAAEVSNMAGALRTAASEMRDGSPQERTFAQIADGLADASDSIKDKDLGEIASDVSRFAKRNPLVFLGGAALVGFAATRFATASARNEADYSGSTGASARGSAHGSERQPVTTSTTPPVTRPTPAIQPGLPGAKANTSGDNA
;
A
#
# COMPACT_ATOMS: atom_id res chain seq x y z
N MET A 1 34.63 57.19 -9.12
CA MET A 1 33.16 57.15 -9.27
C MET A 1 32.78 55.73 -9.66
N THR A 2 32.75 54.80 -8.69
CA THR A 2 32.28 53.41 -8.84
C THR A 2 32.33 52.71 -7.48
N ASP A 3 31.36 52.99 -6.62
CA ASP A 3 31.04 52.16 -5.44
C ASP A 3 29.57 52.37 -5.12
N MET A 4 28.69 51.78 -5.93
CA MET A 4 27.25 51.81 -5.67
C MET A 4 26.52 50.71 -6.43
N TYR A 5 26.75 49.44 -6.11
CA TYR A 5 25.79 48.37 -6.45
C TYR A 5 26.04 47.05 -5.70
N LYS A 6 25.94 47.02 -4.37
CA LYS A 6 25.79 45.78 -3.61
C LYS A 6 25.10 46.05 -2.27
N ASP A 7 23.77 46.18 -2.26
CA ASP A 7 22.92 45.73 -1.13
C ASP A 7 21.44 46.04 -1.43
N THR A 8 20.74 45.18 -2.18
CA THR A 8 19.26 45.23 -2.23
C THR A 8 18.60 43.89 -2.58
N SER A 9 19.31 42.87 -3.08
CA SER A 9 18.66 41.59 -3.43
C SER A 9 18.41 40.65 -2.24
N SER A 10 18.87 40.98 -1.03
CA SER A 10 18.79 40.09 0.14
C SER A 10 17.58 40.32 1.05
N GLY A 11 16.85 41.43 0.88
CA GLY A 11 15.65 41.76 1.67
C GLY A 11 14.37 41.12 1.14
N SER A 12 14.11 41.25 -0.16
CA SER A 12 12.82 40.86 -0.77
C SER A 12 12.54 39.35 -0.77
N ALA A 13 13.59 38.51 -0.83
CA ALA A 13 13.45 37.05 -0.70
C ALA A 13 13.16 36.60 0.74
N ASN A 14 13.65 37.34 1.74
CA ASN A 14 13.38 37.06 3.14
C ASN A 14 11.95 37.47 3.54
N ASP A 15 11.46 38.61 3.02
CA ASP A 15 10.10 39.07 3.29
C ASP A 15 9.06 38.10 2.73
N THR A 16 9.24 37.65 1.48
CA THR A 16 8.36 36.65 0.85
C THR A 16 8.39 35.30 1.58
N ALA A 17 9.57 34.87 2.04
CA ALA A 17 9.71 33.62 2.79
C ALA A 17 9.09 33.70 4.19
N ASN A 18 9.13 34.87 4.84
CA ASN A 18 8.52 35.10 6.14
C ASN A 18 6.99 35.19 6.04
N GLU A 19 6.47 35.76 4.96
CA GLU A 19 5.03 35.83 4.69
C GLU A 19 4.46 34.44 4.41
N ALA A 20 5.10 33.66 3.52
CA ALA A 20 4.72 32.27 3.26
C ALA A 20 4.82 31.38 4.51
N LYS A 21 5.85 31.59 5.36
CA LYS A 21 5.95 30.88 6.66
C LYS A 21 4.83 31.25 7.62
N THR A 22 4.39 32.51 7.61
CA THR A 22 3.32 32.98 8.49
C THR A 22 1.98 32.40 8.05
N GLU A 23 1.69 32.44 6.76
CA GLU A 23 0.49 31.85 6.16
C GLU A 23 0.42 30.34 6.40
N VAL A 24 1.52 29.61 6.16
CA VAL A 24 1.60 28.17 6.45
C VAL A 24 1.42 27.89 7.94
N LYS A 25 1.95 28.74 8.82
CA LYS A 25 1.82 28.56 10.28
C LYS A 25 0.37 28.77 10.74
N ASP A 26 -0.31 29.75 10.18
CA ASP A 26 -1.69 30.06 10.56
C ASP A 26 -2.66 29.02 9.98
N ALA A 27 -2.48 28.61 8.72
CA ALA A 27 -3.21 27.48 8.14
C ALA A 27 -2.97 26.17 8.92
N ALA A 28 -1.72 25.91 9.34
CA ALA A 28 -1.40 24.75 10.16
C ALA A 28 -2.05 24.81 11.54
N ARG A 29 -2.22 26.00 12.14
CA ARG A 29 -2.89 26.17 13.44
C ARG A 29 -4.38 25.89 13.35
N ASP A 30 -5.05 26.39 12.30
CA ASP A 30 -6.48 26.18 12.09
C ASP A 30 -6.80 24.71 11.79
N VAL A 31 -5.99 24.09 10.94
CA VAL A 31 -6.07 22.65 10.65
C VAL A 31 -5.77 21.85 11.92
N ALA A 32 -4.75 22.19 12.70
CA ALA A 32 -4.41 21.47 13.92
C ALA A 32 -5.52 21.56 14.98
N GLY A 33 -6.17 22.72 15.12
CA GLY A 33 -7.29 22.91 16.03
C GLY A 33 -8.47 22.01 15.69
N SER A 34 -8.91 22.05 14.43
CA SER A 34 -10.05 21.27 13.95
C SER A 34 -9.76 19.77 13.87
N ALA A 35 -8.54 19.40 13.44
CA ALA A 35 -8.13 18.01 13.34
C ALA A 35 -7.98 17.34 14.71
N ARG A 36 -7.62 18.10 15.77
CA ARG A 36 -7.44 17.53 17.11
C ARG A 36 -8.75 16.99 17.69
N GLU A 37 -9.84 17.72 17.49
CA GLU A 37 -11.16 17.34 18.01
C GLU A 37 -11.69 16.10 17.27
N VAL A 38 -11.65 16.13 15.94
CA VAL A 38 -12.01 14.97 15.08
C VAL A 38 -11.13 13.75 15.38
N ALA A 39 -9.82 13.96 15.58
CA ALA A 39 -8.89 12.87 15.88
C ALA A 39 -9.14 12.26 17.27
N GLN A 40 -9.60 13.05 18.26
CA GLN A 40 -9.93 12.52 19.58
C GLN A 40 -11.16 11.62 19.53
N ASP A 41 -12.23 12.06 18.86
CA ASP A 41 -13.45 11.26 18.71
C ASP A 41 -13.19 9.97 17.91
N ALA A 42 -12.47 10.08 16.79
CA ALA A 42 -12.08 8.93 16.00
C ALA A 42 -11.16 7.98 16.78
N ALA A 43 -10.20 8.50 17.54
CA ALA A 43 -9.30 7.67 18.33
C ALA A 43 -10.03 6.91 19.44
N ASN A 44 -11.04 7.51 20.08
CA ASN A 44 -11.84 6.83 21.10
C ASN A 44 -12.65 5.69 20.47
N ALA A 45 -13.35 5.95 19.38
CA ALA A 45 -14.13 4.93 18.67
C ALA A 45 -13.25 3.76 18.17
N VAL A 46 -12.07 4.05 17.64
CA VAL A 46 -11.13 3.02 17.17
C VAL A 46 -10.51 2.24 18.32
N ARG A 47 -10.25 2.86 19.47
CA ARG A 47 -9.64 2.17 20.62
C ARG A 47 -10.53 1.07 21.17
N ASP A 48 -11.81 1.35 21.33
CA ASP A 48 -12.77 0.39 21.90
C ASP A 48 -12.93 -0.82 20.98
N GLU A 49 -13.00 -0.60 19.67
CA GLU A 49 -13.08 -1.67 18.66
C GLU A 49 -11.75 -2.42 18.48
N ALA A 50 -10.62 -1.73 18.58
CA ALA A 50 -9.31 -2.34 18.39
C ALA A 50 -8.91 -3.26 19.54
N GLN A 51 -9.38 -2.99 20.78
CA GLN A 51 -9.01 -3.82 21.94
C GLN A 51 -9.50 -5.27 21.83
N SER A 52 -10.66 -5.50 21.23
CA SER A 52 -11.24 -6.85 21.11
C SER A 52 -10.52 -7.74 20.07
N HIS A 53 -9.85 -7.11 19.08
CA HIS A 53 -9.17 -7.82 17.98
C HIS A 53 -7.65 -7.56 17.93
N ALA A 54 -7.13 -6.87 18.94
CA ALA A 54 -5.76 -6.38 19.02
C ALA A 54 -4.71 -7.48 18.84
N GLU A 55 -4.79 -8.54 19.65
CA GLU A 55 -3.72 -9.54 19.73
C GLU A 55 -3.54 -10.31 18.43
N THR A 56 -4.65 -10.74 17.82
CA THR A 56 -4.62 -11.45 16.54
C THR A 56 -4.12 -10.54 15.41
N ALA A 57 -4.60 -9.30 15.35
CA ALA A 57 -4.14 -8.33 14.34
C ALA A 57 -2.65 -8.04 14.50
N LYS A 58 -2.19 -7.87 15.74
CA LYS A 58 -0.79 -7.63 16.11
C LYS A 58 0.11 -8.78 15.68
N GLY A 59 -0.30 -10.02 15.94
CA GLY A 59 0.42 -11.21 15.51
C GLY A 59 0.56 -11.31 14.00
N ASN A 60 -0.52 -11.05 13.25
CA ASN A 60 -0.51 -11.07 11.79
C ASN A 60 0.40 -9.98 11.20
N VAL A 61 0.32 -8.76 11.74
CA VAL A 61 1.18 -7.65 11.30
C VAL A 61 2.64 -7.93 11.62
N ALA A 62 2.95 -8.39 12.84
CA ALA A 62 4.31 -8.73 13.23
C ALA A 62 4.90 -9.82 12.34
N ALA A 63 4.14 -10.88 12.06
CA ALA A 63 4.57 -11.95 11.16
C ALA A 63 4.88 -11.43 9.76
N GLU A 64 4.01 -10.59 9.19
CA GLU A 64 4.21 -10.04 7.85
C GLU A 64 5.45 -9.12 7.80
N VAL A 65 5.63 -8.27 8.81
CA VAL A 65 6.82 -7.40 8.93
C VAL A 65 8.09 -8.23 9.08
N SER A 66 8.07 -9.30 9.88
CA SER A 66 9.19 -10.22 10.05
C SER A 66 9.53 -10.96 8.75
N ASN A 67 8.52 -11.39 7.99
CA ASN A 67 8.70 -12.01 6.68
C ASN A 67 9.36 -11.03 5.69
N MET A 68 8.90 -9.78 5.66
CA MET A 68 9.51 -8.73 4.85
C MET A 68 10.95 -8.46 5.27
N ALA A 69 11.25 -8.39 6.57
CA ALA A 69 12.60 -8.26 7.09
C ALA A 69 13.50 -9.41 6.61
N GLY A 70 13.03 -10.65 6.71
CA GLY A 70 13.76 -11.83 6.25
C GLY A 70 14.01 -11.82 4.73
N ALA A 71 13.01 -11.42 3.94
CA ALA A 71 13.15 -11.28 2.49
C ALA A 71 14.17 -10.19 2.12
N LEU A 72 14.11 -9.02 2.78
CA LEU A 72 15.07 -7.94 2.57
C LEU A 72 16.48 -8.34 3.01
N ARG A 73 16.61 -9.05 4.14
CA ARG A 73 17.90 -9.55 4.64
C ARG A 73 18.53 -10.51 3.64
N THR A 74 17.73 -11.43 3.09
CA THR A 74 18.15 -12.37 2.04
C THR A 74 18.59 -11.62 0.79
N ALA A 75 17.77 -10.68 0.30
CA ALA A 75 18.10 -9.86 -0.85
C ALA A 75 19.39 -9.06 -0.64
N ALA A 76 19.60 -8.50 0.56
CA ALA A 76 20.83 -7.80 0.92
C ALA A 76 22.04 -8.73 0.87
N SER A 77 21.92 -9.96 1.39
CA SER A 77 22.99 -10.97 1.36
C SER A 77 23.33 -11.46 -0.04
N GLU A 78 22.41 -11.35 -1.00
CA GLU A 78 22.66 -11.64 -2.42
C GLU A 78 23.38 -10.48 -3.16
N MET A 79 23.42 -9.28 -2.56
CA MET A 79 24.14 -8.15 -3.13
C MET A 79 25.67 -8.31 -2.98
N ARG A 80 26.43 -7.42 -3.62
CA ARG A 80 27.88 -7.36 -3.44
C ARG A 80 28.20 -7.05 -1.97
N ASP A 81 28.91 -7.96 -1.34
CA ASP A 81 29.38 -7.85 0.04
C ASP A 81 30.13 -6.52 0.28
N GLY A 82 29.73 -5.78 1.31
CA GLY A 82 30.26 -4.48 1.69
C GLY A 82 29.71 -3.28 0.89
N SER A 83 28.82 -3.50 -0.08
CA SER A 83 28.25 -2.41 -0.88
C SER A 83 27.39 -1.45 -0.02
N PRO A 84 27.34 -0.15 -0.36
CA PRO A 84 26.46 0.80 0.34
C PRO A 84 24.99 0.38 0.34
N GLN A 85 24.55 -0.28 -0.73
CA GLN A 85 23.19 -0.79 -0.87
C GLN A 85 22.95 -1.94 0.09
N GLU A 86 23.84 -2.93 0.15
CA GLU A 86 23.75 -4.06 1.08
C GLU A 86 23.61 -3.59 2.53
N ARG A 87 24.44 -2.62 2.95
CA ARG A 87 24.35 -1.99 4.27
C ARG A 87 23.02 -1.29 4.52
N THR A 88 22.50 -0.59 3.52
CA THR A 88 21.22 0.13 3.64
C THR A 88 20.05 -0.86 3.76
N PHE A 89 20.01 -1.89 2.91
CA PHE A 89 18.97 -2.92 2.98
C PHE A 89 19.06 -3.75 4.27
N ALA A 90 20.28 -4.06 4.73
CA ALA A 90 20.49 -4.71 6.01
C ALA A 90 19.95 -3.87 7.17
N GLN A 91 20.26 -2.57 7.20
CA GLN A 91 19.77 -1.66 8.24
C GLN A 91 18.24 -1.53 8.24
N ILE A 92 17.61 -1.56 7.05
CA ILE A 92 16.15 -1.57 6.94
C ILE A 92 15.58 -2.90 7.44
N ALA A 93 16.20 -4.02 7.08
CA ALA A 93 15.79 -5.34 7.53
C ALA A 93 15.86 -5.47 9.07
N ASP A 94 16.97 -5.01 9.67
CA ASP A 94 17.14 -5.01 11.12
C ASP A 94 16.07 -4.13 11.80
N GLY A 95 15.81 -2.94 11.24
CA GLY A 95 14.74 -2.07 11.75
C GLY A 95 13.34 -2.67 11.64
N LEU A 96 13.06 -3.44 10.58
CA LEU A 96 11.80 -4.16 10.41
C LEU A 96 11.70 -5.33 11.41
N ALA A 97 12.78 -6.07 11.63
CA ALA A 97 12.83 -7.15 12.61
C ALA A 97 12.57 -6.61 14.03
N ASP A 98 13.27 -5.55 14.44
CA ASP A 98 13.08 -4.90 15.73
C ASP A 98 11.65 -4.35 15.90
N ALA A 99 11.07 -3.83 14.82
CA ALA A 99 9.69 -3.38 14.81
C ALA A 99 8.71 -4.55 14.97
N SER A 100 8.96 -5.69 14.29
CA SER A 100 8.12 -6.88 14.40
C SER A 100 8.13 -7.47 15.81
N ASP A 101 9.29 -7.55 16.45
CA ASP A 101 9.42 -8.03 17.83
C ASP A 101 8.77 -7.05 18.81
N SER A 102 9.00 -5.74 18.63
CA SER A 102 8.32 -4.72 19.43
C SER A 102 6.80 -4.79 19.29
N ILE A 103 6.28 -5.01 18.08
CA ILE A 103 4.85 -5.16 17.85
C ILE A 103 4.37 -6.42 18.56
N LYS A 104 5.02 -7.57 18.38
CA LYS A 104 4.63 -8.85 18.97
C LYS A 104 4.63 -8.87 20.50
N ASP A 105 5.60 -8.23 21.13
CA ASP A 105 5.80 -8.37 22.57
C ASP A 105 5.14 -7.25 23.40
N LYS A 106 4.84 -6.08 22.81
CA LYS A 106 4.29 -4.91 23.53
C LYS A 106 2.78 -4.76 23.42
N ASP A 107 2.16 -4.22 24.46
CA ASP A 107 0.73 -3.91 24.41
C ASP A 107 0.42 -2.75 23.45
N LEU A 108 -0.83 -2.66 22.98
CA LEU A 108 -1.27 -1.57 22.09
C LEU A 108 -0.98 -0.17 22.67
N GLY A 109 -1.09 -0.01 23.98
CA GLY A 109 -0.78 1.24 24.67
C GLY A 109 0.69 1.62 24.57
N GLU A 110 1.58 0.63 24.69
CA GLU A 110 3.03 0.82 24.56
C GLU A 110 3.43 1.11 23.12
N ILE A 111 2.87 0.37 22.15
CA ILE A 111 3.07 0.61 20.72
C ILE A 111 2.65 2.05 20.36
N ALA A 112 1.48 2.49 20.83
CA ALA A 112 1.00 3.86 20.59
C ALA A 112 1.94 4.91 21.21
N SER A 113 2.49 4.63 22.40
CA SER A 113 3.46 5.50 23.08
C SER A 113 4.77 5.61 22.28
N ASP A 114 5.29 4.50 21.78
CA ASP A 114 6.50 4.45 20.97
C ASP A 114 6.32 5.17 19.62
N VAL A 115 5.18 4.98 18.96
CA VAL A 115 4.81 5.73 17.75
C VAL A 115 4.75 7.23 18.04
N SER A 116 4.15 7.64 19.17
CA SER A 116 4.11 9.06 19.57
C SER A 116 5.51 9.64 19.78
N ARG A 117 6.39 8.88 20.44
CA ARG A 117 7.79 9.28 20.67
C ARG A 117 8.55 9.39 19.34
N PHE A 118 8.34 8.45 18.43
CA PHE A 118 8.93 8.48 17.09
C PHE A 118 8.44 9.68 16.28
N ALA A 119 7.14 9.96 16.28
CA ALA A 119 6.53 11.08 15.58
C ALA A 119 7.10 12.43 16.04
N LYS A 120 7.30 12.59 17.36
CA LYS A 120 7.92 13.80 17.94
C LYS A 120 9.40 13.95 17.58
N ARG A 121 10.12 12.84 17.37
CA ARG A 121 11.55 12.86 17.03
C ARG A 121 11.81 13.04 15.54
N ASN A 122 10.92 12.51 14.70
CA ASN A 122 11.06 12.52 13.24
C ASN A 122 9.75 13.00 12.56
N PRO A 123 9.39 14.29 12.71
CA PRO A 123 8.10 14.81 12.23
C PRO A 123 7.92 14.64 10.71
N LEU A 124 8.99 14.82 9.92
CA LEU A 124 8.92 14.66 8.46
C LEU A 124 8.62 13.22 8.03
N VAL A 125 9.25 12.24 8.69
CA VAL A 125 9.03 10.82 8.39
C VAL A 125 7.61 10.42 8.76
N PHE A 126 7.12 10.90 9.90
CA PHE A 126 5.76 10.63 10.34
C PHE A 126 4.71 11.23 9.41
N LEU A 127 4.84 12.51 9.03
CA LEU A 127 3.92 13.16 8.08
C LEU A 127 3.95 12.47 6.71
N GLY A 128 5.13 12.13 6.19
CA GLY A 128 5.27 11.42 4.93
C GLY A 128 4.63 10.03 4.97
N GLY A 129 4.89 9.26 6.03
CA GLY A 129 4.30 7.93 6.23
C GLY A 129 2.78 7.98 6.39
N ALA A 130 2.27 8.90 7.21
CA ALA A 130 0.83 9.07 7.43
C ALA A 130 0.10 9.47 6.14
N ALA A 131 0.69 10.35 5.32
CA ALA A 131 0.13 10.72 4.02
C ALA A 131 0.05 9.50 3.07
N LEU A 132 1.10 8.68 3.01
CA LEU A 132 1.11 7.47 2.19
C LEU A 132 0.06 6.45 2.66
N VAL A 133 -0.03 6.22 3.98
CA VAL A 133 -1.03 5.31 4.56
C VAL A 133 -2.44 5.83 4.32
N GLY A 134 -2.69 7.13 4.53
CA GLY A 134 -4.01 7.74 4.28
C GLY A 134 -4.42 7.68 2.81
N PHE A 135 -3.48 7.90 1.89
CA PHE A 135 -3.72 7.72 0.45
C PHE A 135 -4.01 6.26 0.10
N ALA A 136 -3.22 5.32 0.62
CA ALA A 136 -3.43 3.88 0.41
C ALA A 136 -4.79 3.42 0.95
N ALA A 137 -5.17 3.88 2.15
CA ALA A 137 -6.48 3.61 2.73
C ALA A 137 -7.62 4.16 1.86
N THR A 138 -7.47 5.39 1.34
CA THR A 138 -8.44 5.99 0.41
C THR A 138 -8.56 5.17 -0.87
N ARG A 139 -7.42 4.72 -1.43
CA ARG A 139 -7.37 3.88 -2.62
C ARG A 139 -8.08 2.55 -2.37
N PHE A 140 -7.82 1.91 -1.24
CA PHE A 140 -8.49 0.67 -0.86
C PHE A 140 -9.99 0.87 -0.69
N ALA A 141 -10.42 1.91 0.02
CA ALA A 141 -11.84 2.23 0.18
C ALA A 141 -12.56 2.42 -1.17
N THR A 142 -11.98 3.19 -2.11
CA THR A 142 -12.58 3.35 -3.46
C THR A 142 -12.53 2.08 -4.30
N ALA A 143 -11.50 1.24 -4.14
CA ALA A 143 -11.40 -0.03 -4.84
C ALA A 143 -12.43 -1.04 -4.31
N SER A 144 -12.63 -1.11 -2.99
CA SER A 144 -13.62 -1.98 -2.36
C SER A 144 -15.05 -1.59 -2.72
N ALA A 145 -15.35 -0.28 -2.79
CA ALA A 145 -16.67 0.21 -3.19
C ALA A 145 -17.06 -0.15 -4.63
N ARG A 146 -16.09 -0.41 -5.53
CA ARG A 146 -16.37 -0.80 -6.91
C ARG A 146 -16.79 -2.27 -7.04
N ASN A 147 -16.41 -3.13 -6.10
CA ASN A 147 -16.79 -4.55 -6.12
C ASN A 147 -18.23 -4.80 -5.65
N GLU A 148 -18.86 -3.83 -4.96
CA GLU A 148 -20.26 -3.92 -4.52
C GLU A 148 -21.25 -3.58 -5.66
N ALA A 149 -20.82 -2.79 -6.64
CA ALA A 149 -21.68 -2.33 -7.74
C ALA A 149 -22.00 -3.43 -8.79
N ASP A 150 -21.20 -4.50 -8.84
CA ASP A 150 -21.39 -5.61 -9.77
C ASP A 150 -22.28 -6.74 -9.22
N TYR A 151 -22.66 -6.69 -7.94
CA TYR A 151 -23.52 -7.71 -7.29
C TYR A 151 -24.97 -7.27 -7.06
N SER A 152 -25.35 -6.03 -7.36
CA SER A 152 -26.74 -5.53 -7.26
C SER A 152 -27.50 -5.52 -8.61
N GLY A 153 -27.10 -6.39 -9.55
CA GLY A 153 -27.62 -6.42 -10.92
C GLY A 153 -28.37 -7.69 -11.32
N SER A 154 -28.98 -8.45 -10.39
CA SER A 154 -29.74 -9.64 -10.79
C SER A 154 -30.88 -10.04 -9.84
N THR A 155 -31.77 -9.13 -9.46
CA THR A 155 -33.12 -9.50 -9.01
C THR A 155 -34.06 -8.30 -9.14
N GLY A 156 -35.01 -8.34 -10.08
CA GLY A 156 -36.19 -7.46 -10.02
C GLY A 156 -36.75 -6.90 -11.33
N ALA A 157 -37.33 -7.78 -12.17
CA ALA A 157 -38.58 -7.57 -12.92
C ALA A 157 -38.80 -6.34 -13.84
N SER A 158 -38.89 -6.66 -15.14
CA SER A 158 -40.03 -6.43 -16.05
C SER A 158 -40.69 -5.04 -16.20
N ALA A 159 -40.71 -4.63 -17.48
CA ALA A 159 -41.82 -3.98 -18.19
C ALA A 159 -42.20 -2.53 -17.82
N ARG A 160 -41.77 -1.59 -18.68
CA ARG A 160 -42.60 -0.54 -19.32
C ARG A 160 -41.76 0.39 -20.21
N GLY A 161 -42.29 0.72 -21.38
CA GLY A 161 -42.03 2.02 -22.04
C GLY A 161 -41.30 1.97 -23.37
N SER A 162 -42.06 2.20 -24.43
CA SER A 162 -41.67 2.17 -25.84
C SER A 162 -40.81 3.34 -26.33
N ALA A 163 -40.14 3.06 -27.45
CA ALA A 163 -40.08 3.86 -28.69
C ALA A 163 -38.86 4.77 -28.96
N HIS A 164 -38.34 4.53 -30.18
CA HIS A 164 -37.75 5.46 -31.14
C HIS A 164 -36.26 5.79 -31.03
N GLY A 165 -35.55 5.52 -32.13
CA GLY A 165 -34.19 6.02 -32.35
C GLY A 165 -33.36 5.10 -33.24
N SER A 166 -33.63 5.10 -34.54
CA SER A 166 -32.81 4.46 -35.56
C SER A 166 -31.39 5.05 -35.53
N GLU A 167 -30.36 4.26 -35.20
CA GLU A 167 -28.98 4.63 -35.49
C GLU A 167 -28.17 3.37 -35.83
N ARG A 168 -27.30 3.53 -36.83
CA ARG A 168 -26.73 2.55 -37.74
C ARG A 168 -25.81 1.50 -37.10
N GLN A 169 -25.87 0.29 -37.63
CA GLN A 169 -24.86 -0.77 -37.47
C GLN A 169 -23.45 -0.28 -37.86
N PRO A 170 -22.43 -0.50 -37.02
CA PRO A 170 -21.09 -0.74 -37.50
C PRO A 170 -20.89 -2.25 -37.72
N VAL A 171 -20.71 -2.67 -38.97
CA VAL A 171 -20.16 -3.99 -39.27
C VAL A 171 -18.70 -3.96 -38.80
N THR A 172 -18.36 -4.73 -37.78
CA THR A 172 -16.97 -5.06 -37.49
C THR A 172 -16.77 -6.50 -37.91
N THR A 173 -16.00 -6.66 -38.97
CA THR A 173 -15.52 -7.95 -39.44
C THR A 173 -14.73 -8.59 -38.30
N SER A 174 -15.21 -9.73 -37.81
CA SER A 174 -14.48 -10.63 -36.93
C SER A 174 -13.23 -11.13 -37.66
N THR A 175 -12.13 -10.39 -37.53
CA THR A 175 -10.81 -10.86 -37.93
C THR A 175 -10.28 -11.73 -36.80
N THR A 176 -10.62 -13.01 -36.86
CA THR A 176 -10.04 -14.07 -36.04
C THR A 176 -8.53 -14.12 -36.29
N PRO A 177 -7.66 -13.96 -35.26
CA PRO A 177 -6.24 -14.25 -35.43
C PRO A 177 -6.06 -15.75 -35.65
N PRO A 178 -5.18 -16.18 -36.59
CA PRO A 178 -4.95 -17.60 -36.81
C PRO A 178 -4.30 -18.23 -35.57
N VAL A 179 -5.02 -19.18 -34.95
CA VAL A 179 -4.45 -20.11 -33.97
C VAL A 179 -3.38 -20.94 -34.69
N THR A 180 -2.12 -20.66 -34.39
CA THR A 180 -1.01 -21.50 -34.83
C THR A 180 -0.96 -22.70 -33.89
N ARG A 181 -1.47 -23.85 -34.37
CA ARG A 181 -1.43 -25.11 -33.62
C ARG A 181 0.04 -25.57 -33.55
N PRO A 182 0.61 -25.81 -32.35
CA PRO A 182 1.91 -26.48 -32.27
C PRO A 182 1.76 -27.92 -32.79
N THR A 183 2.56 -28.25 -33.80
CA THR A 183 2.68 -29.60 -34.37
C THR A 183 3.15 -30.57 -33.29
N PRO A 184 2.47 -31.70 -33.05
CA PRO A 184 2.98 -32.71 -32.11
C PRO A 184 4.25 -33.34 -32.69
N ALA A 185 5.36 -33.19 -31.96
CA ALA A 185 6.59 -33.90 -32.25
C ALA A 185 6.36 -35.41 -32.06
N ILE A 186 6.64 -36.18 -33.11
CA ILE A 186 6.65 -37.65 -33.09
C ILE A 186 7.83 -38.07 -32.21
N GLN A 187 7.55 -38.58 -31.02
CA GLN A 187 8.54 -39.25 -30.18
C GLN A 187 8.61 -40.74 -30.58
N PRO A 188 9.78 -41.28 -31.01
CA PRO A 188 9.96 -42.72 -31.11
C PRO A 188 10.06 -43.30 -29.70
N GLY A 189 9.04 -44.05 -29.28
CA GLY A 189 8.99 -44.76 -28.01
C GLY A 189 9.98 -45.92 -27.98
N LEU A 190 10.82 -45.94 -26.94
CA LEU A 190 11.58 -47.11 -26.48
C LEU A 190 10.71 -47.98 -25.55
N PRO A 191 10.92 -49.31 -25.52
CA PRO A 191 10.03 -50.26 -24.87
C PRO A 191 10.36 -50.43 -23.38
N GLY A 192 9.33 -50.46 -22.53
CA GLY A 192 9.48 -50.93 -21.16
C GLY A 192 8.38 -50.51 -20.22
N ALA A 193 7.33 -51.31 -20.09
CA ALA A 193 6.50 -51.31 -18.89
C ALA A 193 5.99 -52.74 -18.63
N LYS A 194 6.45 -53.29 -17.51
CA LYS A 194 6.09 -54.59 -16.95
C LYS A 194 4.62 -54.61 -16.54
N ALA A 195 3.99 -55.77 -16.72
CA ALA A 195 2.63 -56.08 -16.32
C ALA A 195 2.40 -55.88 -14.82
N ASN A 196 1.32 -55.17 -14.46
CA ASN A 196 0.81 -55.14 -13.10
C ASN A 196 -0.23 -56.26 -12.95
N THR A 197 0.02 -57.15 -11.99
CA THR A 197 -0.79 -58.33 -11.68
C THR A 197 -2.06 -57.93 -10.95
N SER A 198 -3.20 -58.19 -11.58
CA SER A 198 -4.52 -58.14 -10.95
C SER A 198 -4.68 -59.36 -10.05
N GLY A 199 -4.58 -59.16 -8.74
CA GLY A 199 -4.95 -60.13 -7.72
C GLY A 199 -6.40 -59.91 -7.34
N ASP A 200 -7.29 -60.64 -8.00
CA ASP A 200 -8.71 -60.77 -7.69
C ASP A 200 -8.86 -61.55 -6.37
N ASN A 201 -9.71 -61.06 -5.48
CA ASN A 201 -9.91 -61.57 -4.13
C ASN A 201 -11.32 -62.16 -4.08
N ALA A 202 -11.43 -63.49 -4.12
CA ALA A 202 -12.63 -64.27 -3.83
C ALA A 202 -12.25 -65.66 -3.34
#